data_AF-A0A359E475-F1
#
_entry.id   AF-A0A359E475-F1
#
_cell.length_a   1.000
_cell.length_b   1.000
_cell.length_c   1.000
_cell.angle_alpha   90.00
_cell.angle_beta   90.00
_cell.angle_gamma   90.00
#
_symmetry.space_group_name_H-M   'P 1'
#
loop_
_entity.id
_entity.type
_entity.pdbx_description
1 polymer ?
#
loop_
_entity_poly.entity_id
_entity_poly.type
_entity_poly.pdbx_seq_one_letter_code
_entity_poly.pdbx_strand_id
1 'polypeptide(L)' 'GEELLLGPAYAIPKALDAMNLSLTDMDVIELHEAFAGQVLSVLTALNSNEFAKQSLDRDKKVGEIPMDKLNTMGGSLSL' A
#
# COMPACT_ATOMS: atom_id res chain seq x y z
N GLY A 1 15.08 14.19 0.76
CA GLY A 1 13.61 14.14 0.71
C GLY A 1 13.25 13.59 -0.64
N GLU A 2 13.13 12.28 -0.74
CA GLU A 2 13.11 11.59 -2.05
C GLU A 2 11.85 10.74 -2.30
N GLU A 3 10.93 10.64 -1.35
CA GLU A 3 9.77 9.74 -1.48
C GLU A 3 8.49 10.31 -0.86
N LEU A 4 8.18 11.59 -1.14
CA LEU A 4 7.02 12.28 -0.55
C LEU A 4 5.68 11.55 -0.79
N LEU A 5 5.61 10.68 -1.80
CA LEU A 5 4.39 10.00 -2.24
C LEU A 5 4.38 8.47 -1.96
N LEU A 6 5.51 7.88 -1.54
CA LEU A 6 5.59 6.44 -1.23
C LEU A 6 5.46 6.14 0.26
N GLY A 7 5.23 7.15 1.11
CA GLY A 7 5.02 6.97 2.55
C GLY A 7 4.11 5.79 2.91
N PRO A 8 2.93 5.60 2.25
CA PRO A 8 2.08 4.45 2.53
C PRO A 8 2.73 3.09 2.23
N ALA A 9 3.56 2.98 1.19
CA ALA A 9 4.25 1.72 0.84
C ALA A 9 5.22 1.25 1.95
N TYR A 10 5.73 2.17 2.76
CA TYR A 10 6.56 1.87 3.94
C TYR A 10 5.74 1.74 5.23
N ALA A 11 4.67 2.52 5.38
CA ALA A 11 3.87 2.55 6.60
C ALA A 11 2.95 1.34 6.74
N ILE A 12 2.30 0.93 5.64
CA ILE A 12 1.38 -0.22 5.60
C ILE A 12 2.02 -1.50 6.13
N PRO A 13 3.18 -1.98 5.60
CA PRO A 13 3.79 -3.21 6.10
C PRO A 13 4.16 -3.12 7.58
N LYS A 14 4.66 -1.98 8.05
CA LYS A 14 5.01 -1.76 9.47
C LYS A 14 3.78 -1.85 10.37
N ALA A 15 2.66 -1.27 9.94
CA ALA A 15 1.40 -1.31 10.70
C ALA A 15 0.84 -2.74 10.79
N LEU A 16 0.87 -3.48 9.68
CA LEU A 16 0.44 -4.87 9.62
C LEU A 16 1.31 -5.77 10.51
N ASP A 17 2.64 -5.64 10.44
CA ASP A 17 3.57 -6.41 11.26
C ASP A 17 3.35 -6.14 12.76
N ALA A 18 3.13 -4.86 13.14
CA ALA A 18 2.86 -4.49 14.53
C ALA A 18 1.56 -5.10 15.09
N MET A 19 0.60 -5.42 14.21
CA MET A 19 -0.67 -6.06 14.57
C MET A 19 -0.65 -7.58 14.32
N ASN A 20 0.44 -8.12 13.79
CA ASN A 20 0.54 -9.52 13.32
C ASN A 20 -0.60 -9.88 12.36
N LEU A 21 -0.92 -8.96 11.44
CA LEU A 21 -1.92 -9.11 10.39
C LEU A 21 -1.25 -9.09 9.01
N SER A 22 -2.01 -9.48 7.99
CA SER A 22 -1.62 -9.44 6.59
C SER A 22 -2.61 -8.60 5.77
N LEU A 23 -2.21 -8.21 4.55
CA LEU A 23 -3.12 -7.49 3.63
C LEU A 23 -4.37 -8.31 3.30
N THR A 24 -4.27 -9.65 3.28
CA THR A 24 -5.41 -10.53 3.01
C THR A 24 -6.45 -10.54 4.12
N ASP A 25 -6.08 -10.12 5.33
CA ASP A 25 -7.02 -9.99 6.45
C ASP A 25 -7.86 -8.71 6.38
N MET A 26 -7.54 -7.79 5.45
CA MET A 26 -8.27 -6.54 5.28
C MET A 26 -9.43 -6.71 4.31
N ASP A 27 -10.63 -6.36 4.76
CA ASP A 27 -11.84 -6.35 3.92
C ASP A 27 -12.06 -5.02 3.21
N VAL A 28 -11.64 -3.92 3.84
CA VAL A 28 -11.74 -2.56 3.30
C VAL A 28 -10.39 -1.88 3.49
N ILE A 29 -9.89 -1.25 2.42
CA ILE A 29 -8.66 -0.47 2.44
C ILE A 29 -8.99 0.93 1.92
N GLU A 30 -8.86 1.91 2.79
CA GLU A 30 -8.99 3.33 2.46
C GLU A 30 -7.58 3.94 2.41
N LEU A 31 -7.17 4.35 1.21
CA LEU A 31 -5.88 4.98 0.97
C LEU A 31 -6.11 6.43 0.54
N HIS A 32 -5.46 7.37 1.23
CA HIS A 32 -5.52 8.77 0.83
C HIS A 32 -5.02 8.97 -0.60
N GLU A 33 -5.87 9.54 -1.45
CA GLU A 33 -5.60 9.71 -2.88
C GLU A 33 -5.09 11.13 -3.16
N ALA A 34 -3.78 11.35 -3.02
CA ALA A 34 -3.19 12.63 -3.42
C ALA A 34 -3.24 12.79 -4.95
N PHE A 35 -2.92 11.71 -5.69
CA PHE A 35 -3.01 11.60 -7.15
C PHE A 35 -3.19 10.13 -7.55
N ALA A 36 -3.87 9.85 -8.67
CA ALA A 36 -4.02 8.48 -9.17
C ALA A 36 -2.67 7.76 -9.38
N GLY A 37 -1.67 8.47 -9.91
CA GLY A 37 -0.33 7.92 -10.09
C GLY A 37 0.36 7.57 -8.77
N GLN A 38 0.07 8.29 -7.69
CA GLN A 38 0.60 7.99 -6.36
C GLN A 38 -0.03 6.70 -5.81
N VAL A 39 -1.37 6.57 -5.91
CA VAL A 39 -2.07 5.34 -5.51
C VAL A 39 -1.51 4.14 -6.26
N LEU A 40 -1.45 4.20 -7.59
CA LEU A 40 -0.91 3.11 -8.41
C LEU A 40 0.55 2.77 -8.07
N SER A 41 1.36 3.78 -7.76
CA SER A 41 2.75 3.56 -7.33
C SER A 41 2.84 2.80 -6.02
N VAL A 42 2.00 3.15 -5.03
CA VAL A 42 1.91 2.42 -3.75
C VAL A 42 1.45 0.99 -3.96
N LEU A 43 0.38 0.76 -4.74
CA LEU A 43 -0.11 -0.59 -5.03
C LEU A 43 0.97 -1.46 -5.71
N THR A 44 1.68 -0.88 -6.68
CA THR A 44 2.77 -1.56 -7.38
C THR A 44 3.93 -1.89 -6.45
N ALA A 45 4.32 -0.96 -5.57
CA ALA A 45 5.38 -1.16 -4.60
C ALA A 45 5.04 -2.30 -3.61
N LEU A 46 3.81 -2.32 -3.07
CA LEU A 46 3.36 -3.38 -2.17
C LEU A 46 3.35 -4.77 -2.84
N ASN A 47 3.09 -4.82 -4.15
CA ASN A 47 3.06 -6.05 -4.94
C ASN A 47 4.43 -6.47 -5.53
N SER A 48 5.51 -5.73 -5.25
CA SER A 48 6.85 -6.00 -5.80
C SER A 48 7.78 -6.70 -4.79
N ASN A 49 8.35 -7.84 -5.19
CA ASN A 49 9.39 -8.51 -4.40
C ASN A 49 10.71 -7.71 -4.37
N GLU A 50 10.99 -6.98 -5.45
CA GLU A 50 12.20 -6.17 -5.55
C GLU A 50 12.16 -5.00 -4.57
N PHE A 51 11.04 -4.28 -4.52
CA PHE A 51 10.81 -3.22 -3.55
C PHE A 51 10.87 -3.75 -2.12
N ALA A 52 10.22 -4.88 -1.85
CA ALA A 52 10.26 -5.49 -0.52
C ALA A 52 11.69 -5.81 -0.05
N LYS A 53 12.53 -6.32 -0.96
CA LYS A 53 13.91 -6.66 -0.63
C LYS A 53 14.80 -5.42 -0.48
N GLN A 54 14.68 -4.44 -1.37
CA GLN A 54 15.58 -3.28 -1.43
C GLN A 54 15.19 -2.19 -0.41
N SER A 55 13.90 -2.03 -0.14
CA SER A 55 13.36 -0.89 0.61
C SER A 55 12.73 -1.28 1.95
N LEU A 56 12.25 -2.53 2.10
CA LEU A 56 11.55 -2.97 3.33
C LEU A 56 12.33 -4.00 4.15
N ASP A 57 13.48 -4.48 3.67
CA ASP A 57 14.25 -5.59 4.27
C ASP A 57 13.40 -6.87 4.46
N ARG A 58 12.59 -7.19 3.43
CA ARG A 58 11.70 -8.35 3.41
C ARG A 58 12.02 -9.27 2.23
N ASP A 59 11.95 -10.57 2.45
CA ASP A 59 12.19 -11.58 1.40
C ASP A 59 11.08 -11.67 0.36
N LYS A 60 9.86 -11.24 0.71
CA LYS A 60 8.67 -11.31 -0.14
C LYS A 60 7.90 -10.01 -0.11
N LYS A 61 7.21 -9.74 -1.23
CA LYS A 61 6.24 -8.64 -1.36
C LYS A 61 5.25 -8.61 -0.20
N VAL A 62 4.74 -7.41 0.11
CA VAL A 62 3.75 -7.21 1.18
C VAL A 62 2.43 -7.89 0.80
N GLY A 63 2.01 -7.72 -0.45
CA GLY A 63 0.80 -8.32 -0.99
C GLY A 63 0.16 -7.47 -2.06
N GLU A 64 -0.85 -8.03 -2.70
CA GLU A 64 -1.67 -7.34 -3.68
C GLU A 64 -2.94 -6.85 -3.00
N ILE A 65 -3.33 -5.60 -3.28
CA ILE A 65 -4.59 -5.03 -2.82
C ILE A 65 -5.62 -5.20 -3.94
N PRO A 66 -6.70 -5.97 -3.72
CA PRO A 66 -7.78 -6.09 -4.69
C PRO A 66 -8.45 -4.74 -4.92
N MET A 67 -8.66 -4.36 -6.18
CA MET A 67 -9.26 -3.06 -6.54
C MET A 67 -10.70 -2.91 -6.05
N ASP A 68 -11.42 -4.02 -5.87
CA ASP A 68 -12.77 -4.07 -5.30
C ASP A 68 -12.81 -3.87 -3.78
N LYS A 69 -11.64 -3.84 -3.11
CA LYS A 69 -11.49 -3.51 -1.68
C LYS A 69 -10.89 -2.13 -1.43
N LEU A 70 -10.42 -1.46 -2.48
CA LEU A 70 -9.75 -0.16 -2.39
C LEU A 70 -10.74 0.99 -2.63
N ASN A 71 -10.84 1.91 -1.67
CA ASN A 71 -11.60 3.17 -1.80
C ASN A 71 -13.05 2.96 -2.30
N THR A 72 -13.71 1.92 -1.77
CA THR A 72 -15.03 1.44 -2.25
C THR A 72 -16.16 2.42 -1.99
N MET A 73 -15.97 3.37 -1.08
CA MET A 73 -16.93 4.44 -0.79
C MET A 73 -16.60 5.77 -1.49
N GLY A 74 -15.65 5.77 -2.43
CA GLY A 74 -15.11 6.97 -3.07
C GLY A 74 -13.99 7.59 -2.25
N GLY A 75 -12.89 7.97 -2.92
CA GLY A 75 -11.71 8.56 -2.29
C GLY A 75 -11.53 10.06 -2.57
N SER A 76 -10.46 10.62 -2.02
CA SER A 76 -10.12 12.05 -2.09
C SER A 76 -9.95 12.62 -3.50
N LEU A 77 -9.78 11.76 -4.52
CA LEU A 77 -9.67 12.17 -5.92
C LEU A 77 -11.04 12.40 -6.57
N SER A 78 -12.10 11.82 -5.99
CA SER A 78 -13.46 11.84 -6.54
C SER A 78 -14.39 12.84 -5.85
N LEU A 79 -14.03 13.33 -4.66
CA LEU A 79 -14.76 14.30 -3.84
C LEU A 79 -14.02 15.64 -3.79
#